data_AF-A0A1Y1IQ53-F1
#
_entry.id   AF-A0A1Y1IQ53-F1
#
_cell.length_a   1.000
_cell.length_b   1.000
_cell.length_c   1.000
_cell.angle_alpha   90.00
_cell.angle_beta   90.00
_cell.angle_gamma   90.00
#
_symmetry.space_group_name_H-M   'P 1'
#
loop_
_entity.id
_entity.type
_entity.pdbx_description
1 polymer ?
#
loop_
_entity_poly.entity_id
_entity_poly.type
_entity_poly.pdbx_seq_one_letter_code
_entity_poly.pdbx_strand_id
1 'polypeptide(L)'
;MQSTAHWAFVLLLELRSVSEVIKDVVGITLIQCAFPKSQPIINDQGCFIDFQEQGNPSMFSIRLDTGNVSSKTLISLLNSGFSGGPWTNTYVAEINSLTSKLSITANGDAAVPFRLLFQSGPNASASLANILGFAGEDSPFALVQTGQRHVNLSGSLFCDISIEELPRNATKQVIFRQGGRMGFRNIVARIPLDVNVGQIKYHDVDQCNKLTNYFEPTKLDRLTVSLTNDQGLPYLPDGLDHSIMFEVTQLGRTWTREPKKRQGVQSSSLPSPSQEVLHVTAEGPRDRTRAPIVAAAAFLGLGGAAYYLLGKEPKEAL
;
A
#
# COMPACT_ATOMS: atom_id res chain seq x y z
N MET A 1 -2.19 -10.97 -30.64
CA MET A 1 -3.09 -10.27 -29.71
C MET A 1 -3.16 -11.08 -28.43
N GLN A 2 -2.26 -10.80 -27.48
CA GLN A 2 -2.23 -11.49 -26.19
C GLN A 2 -2.95 -10.62 -25.15
N SER A 3 -3.95 -11.22 -24.52
CA SER A 3 -4.70 -10.67 -23.40
C SER A 3 -3.74 -10.47 -22.22
N THR A 4 -3.43 -9.22 -21.89
CA THR A 4 -2.75 -8.86 -20.64
C THR A 4 -3.74 -9.05 -19.50
N ALA A 5 -3.57 -10.13 -18.74
CA ALA A 5 -4.25 -10.32 -17.47
C ALA A 5 -3.82 -9.19 -16.52
N HIS A 6 -4.71 -8.21 -16.30
CA HIS A 6 -4.60 -7.29 -15.18
C HIS A 6 -4.85 -8.09 -13.89
N TRP A 7 -3.78 -8.40 -13.17
CA TRP A 7 -3.86 -8.91 -11.81
C TRP A 7 -4.32 -7.76 -10.91
N ALA A 8 -5.62 -7.50 -10.88
CA ALA A 8 -6.23 -6.77 -9.78
C ALA A 8 -6.14 -7.68 -8.55
N PHE A 9 -5.26 -7.33 -7.62
CA PHE A 9 -5.21 -8.00 -6.32
C PHE A 9 -6.44 -7.54 -5.53
N VAL A 10 -7.57 -8.21 -5.77
CA VAL A 10 -8.76 -8.08 -4.92
C VAL A 10 -8.49 -8.93 -3.69
N LEU A 11 -8.16 -8.27 -2.57
CA LEU A 11 -8.10 -8.96 -1.29
C LEU A 11 -9.54 -9.29 -0.89
N LEU A 12 -9.97 -10.51 -1.19
CA LEU A 12 -11.29 -11.01 -0.81
C LEU A 12 -11.21 -11.36 0.69
N LEU A 13 -11.40 -10.35 1.53
CA LEU A 13 -11.65 -10.52 2.95
C LEU A 13 -13.04 -11.13 3.10
N GLU A 14 -13.11 -12.47 3.07
CA GLU A 14 -14.29 -13.17 3.58
C GLU A 14 -14.44 -12.77 5.05
N LEU A 15 -15.50 -12.04 5.35
CA LEU A 15 -15.99 -11.80 6.69
C LEU A 15 -16.30 -13.15 7.34
N ARG A 16 -15.30 -13.80 7.94
CA ARG A 16 -15.46 -15.10 8.60
C ARG A 16 -16.41 -15.07 9.80
N SER A 17 -16.95 -13.91 10.19
CA SER A 17 -17.84 -13.78 11.34
C SER A 17 -19.20 -13.14 11.05
N VAL A 18 -19.53 -12.78 9.81
CA VAL A 18 -20.90 -12.33 9.48
C VAL A 18 -21.63 -13.54 8.89
N SER A 19 -21.97 -14.51 9.74
CA SER A 19 -22.77 -15.68 9.34
C SER A 19 -24.20 -15.30 8.94
N GLU A 20 -24.60 -14.05 9.15
CA GLU A 20 -25.94 -13.54 8.88
C GLU A 20 -25.89 -12.31 7.97
N VAL A 21 -26.67 -12.35 6.91
CA VAL A 21 -26.93 -11.21 6.04
C VAL A 21 -27.41 -10.01 6.88
N ILE A 22 -26.66 -8.91 6.80
CA ILE A 22 -27.01 -7.65 7.46
C ILE A 22 -28.01 -6.91 6.55
N LYS A 23 -29.25 -6.75 7.01
CA LYS A 23 -30.32 -6.08 6.26
C LYS A 23 -30.44 -4.61 6.66
N ASP A 24 -31.04 -3.83 5.77
CA ASP A 24 -31.41 -2.44 6.01
C ASP A 24 -30.23 -1.56 6.46
N VAL A 25 -29.05 -1.83 5.89
CA VAL A 25 -27.84 -1.04 6.15
C VAL A 25 -27.98 0.30 5.46
N VAL A 26 -27.86 1.36 6.25
CA VAL A 26 -27.98 2.75 5.80
C VAL A 26 -26.71 3.55 6.01
N GLY A 27 -25.69 2.97 6.65
CA GLY A 27 -24.40 3.65 6.80
C GLY A 27 -23.27 2.70 7.14
N ILE A 28 -22.07 3.03 6.68
CA ILE A 28 -20.81 2.42 7.09
C ILE A 28 -19.82 3.53 7.41
N THR A 29 -19.21 3.46 8.59
CA THR A 29 -18.25 4.45 9.09
C THR A 29 -16.96 3.74 9.47
N LEU A 30 -15.82 4.22 9.00
CA LEU A 30 -14.52 3.78 9.53
C LEU A 30 -14.38 4.30 10.97
N ILE A 31 -14.07 3.40 11.91
CA ILE A 31 -13.83 3.77 13.31
C ILE A 31 -12.34 3.81 13.59
N GLN A 32 -11.63 2.74 13.24
CA GLN A 32 -10.21 2.62 13.53
C GLN A 32 -9.53 1.83 12.43
N CYS A 33 -8.26 2.11 12.18
CA CYS A 33 -7.40 1.23 11.43
C CYS A 33 -5.96 1.27 11.90
N ALA A 34 -5.23 0.22 11.58
CA ALA A 34 -3.79 0.10 11.78
C ALA A 34 -3.16 -0.33 10.46
N PHE A 35 -2.31 0.52 9.90
CA PHE A 35 -1.58 0.26 8.66
C PHE A 35 -0.07 0.39 8.86
N PRO A 36 0.72 -0.62 8.49
CA PRO A 36 2.17 -0.49 8.43
C PRO A 36 2.53 0.44 7.28
N LYS A 37 3.40 1.44 7.47
CA LYS A 37 3.93 2.22 6.35
C LYS A 37 4.96 1.39 5.59
N SER A 38 4.58 0.95 4.39
CA SER A 38 5.44 0.18 3.50
C SER A 38 6.60 1.04 2.99
N GLN A 39 7.71 0.40 2.61
CA GLN A 39 8.76 1.09 1.86
C GLN A 39 8.25 1.46 0.45
N PRO A 40 8.97 2.32 -0.28
CA PRO A 40 8.82 2.39 -1.73
C PRO A 40 9.14 1.01 -2.31
N ILE A 41 8.15 0.41 -2.95
CA ILE A 41 8.31 -0.91 -3.55
C ILE A 41 8.70 -0.70 -5.00
N ILE A 42 9.90 -1.15 -5.37
CA ILE A 42 10.14 -1.56 -6.76
C ILE A 42 9.17 -2.70 -6.99
N ASN A 43 8.17 -2.52 -7.85
CA ASN A 43 7.15 -3.51 -8.14
C ASN A 43 7.19 -3.92 -9.61
N ASP A 44 6.38 -4.90 -10.00
CA ASP A 44 6.33 -5.38 -11.39
C ASP A 44 5.95 -4.29 -12.41
N GLN A 45 5.34 -3.18 -11.97
CA GLN A 45 4.97 -2.03 -12.81
C GLN A 45 6.03 -0.90 -12.80
N GLY A 46 7.15 -1.10 -12.10
CA GLY A 46 8.19 -0.10 -11.94
C GLY A 46 9.48 -0.78 -11.54
N CYS A 47 9.94 -1.73 -12.34
CA CYS A 47 11.16 -2.51 -12.10
C CYS A 47 12.16 -2.49 -13.25
N PHE A 48 11.86 -1.81 -14.37
CA PHE A 48 12.75 -1.81 -15.53
C PHE A 48 13.46 -0.48 -15.76
N ILE A 49 14.71 -0.59 -16.22
CA ILE A 49 15.48 0.49 -16.84
C ILE A 49 15.91 0.00 -18.21
N ASP A 50 15.38 0.62 -19.24
CA ASP A 50 15.83 0.41 -20.61
C ASP A 50 16.84 1.49 -20.99
N PHE A 51 17.86 1.14 -21.75
CA PHE A 51 18.88 2.07 -22.21
C PHE A 51 19.54 1.63 -23.52
N GLN A 52 20.25 2.55 -24.16
CA GLN A 52 20.99 2.31 -25.39
C GLN A 52 22.32 3.05 -25.38
N GLU A 53 23.38 2.39 -25.84
CA GLU A 53 24.70 2.98 -26.05
C GLU A 53 24.82 3.62 -27.44
N GLN A 54 25.50 4.75 -27.53
CA GLN A 54 25.71 5.45 -28.79
C GLN A 54 26.52 4.58 -29.75
N GLY A 55 26.03 4.44 -30.99
CA GLY A 55 26.66 3.58 -32.00
C GLY A 55 26.25 2.10 -31.90
N ASN A 56 25.53 1.68 -30.85
CA ASN A 56 24.96 0.35 -30.74
C ASN A 56 23.44 0.40 -31.06
N PRO A 57 22.95 -0.30 -32.09
CA PRO A 57 21.51 -0.32 -32.40
C PRO A 57 20.69 -1.11 -31.37
N SER A 58 21.34 -1.93 -30.53
CA SER A 58 20.67 -2.77 -29.54
C SER A 58 20.17 -1.94 -28.36
N MET A 59 18.98 -2.29 -27.88
CA MET A 59 18.45 -1.78 -26.61
C MET A 59 18.73 -2.81 -25.51
N PHE A 60 19.11 -2.32 -24.35
CA PHE A 60 19.38 -3.14 -23.17
C PHE A 60 18.33 -2.85 -22.10
N SER A 61 18.07 -3.86 -21.27
CA SER A 61 17.09 -3.78 -20.19
C SER A 61 17.68 -4.35 -18.92
N ILE A 62 17.53 -3.62 -17.82
CA ILE A 62 17.82 -4.08 -16.47
C ILE A 62 16.50 -4.22 -15.75
N ARG A 63 16.25 -5.41 -15.18
CA ARG A 63 15.16 -5.62 -14.23
C ARG A 63 15.75 -5.58 -12.83
N LEU A 64 15.24 -4.68 -11.99
CA LEU A 64 15.53 -4.68 -10.57
C LEU A 64 14.58 -5.63 -9.86
N ASP A 65 15.11 -6.36 -8.87
CA ASP A 65 14.29 -7.24 -8.04
C ASP A 65 13.20 -6.44 -7.32
N THR A 66 12.00 -7.01 -7.30
CA THR A 66 10.87 -6.38 -6.64
C THR A 66 11.03 -6.43 -5.14
N GLY A 67 10.67 -5.34 -4.47
CA GLY A 67 10.66 -5.26 -3.03
C GLY A 67 11.04 -3.89 -2.52
N ASN A 68 11.30 -3.88 -1.22
CA ASN A 68 11.57 -2.71 -0.43
C ASN A 68 13.00 -2.21 -0.62
N VAL A 69 13.14 -0.92 -0.96
CA VAL A 69 14.46 -0.32 -1.19
C VAL A 69 14.71 0.95 -0.39
N SER A 70 15.81 0.94 0.36
CA SER A 70 16.50 2.13 0.85
C SER A 70 17.38 2.75 -0.25
N SER A 71 17.89 3.97 -0.06
CA SER A 71 18.85 4.60 -0.99
C SER A 71 20.09 3.73 -1.22
N LYS A 72 20.62 3.11 -0.15
CA LYS A 72 21.81 2.25 -0.23
C LYS A 72 21.54 0.97 -1.01
N THR A 73 20.42 0.31 -0.72
CA THR A 73 20.04 -0.94 -1.42
C THR A 73 19.64 -0.66 -2.87
N LEU A 74 18.97 0.46 -3.16
CA LEU A 74 18.68 0.89 -4.54
C LEU A 74 19.97 1.04 -5.35
N ILE A 75 20.97 1.75 -4.83
CA ILE A 75 22.27 1.89 -5.51
C ILE A 75 22.95 0.53 -5.71
N SER A 76 22.92 -0.34 -4.71
CA SER A 76 23.45 -1.69 -4.82
C SER A 76 22.76 -2.51 -5.92
N LEU A 77 21.42 -2.42 -6.01
CA LEU A 77 20.63 -3.12 -7.03
C LEU A 77 20.91 -2.58 -8.43
N LEU A 78 20.99 -1.24 -8.58
CA LEU A 78 21.34 -0.61 -9.85
C LEU A 78 22.74 -1.06 -10.31
N ASN A 79 23.76 -0.93 -9.46
CA ASN A 79 25.12 -1.31 -9.80
C ASN A 79 25.26 -2.80 -10.09
N SER A 80 24.53 -3.66 -9.38
CA SER A 80 24.47 -5.09 -9.68
C SER A 80 23.75 -5.39 -10.99
N GLY A 81 22.68 -4.65 -11.32
CA GLY A 81 21.99 -4.78 -12.59
C GLY A 81 22.89 -4.36 -13.77
N PHE A 82 23.69 -3.32 -13.57
CA PHE A 82 24.63 -2.77 -14.54
C PHE A 82 25.97 -3.54 -14.67
N SER A 83 26.29 -4.48 -13.78
CA SER A 83 27.53 -5.24 -13.86
C SER A 83 27.44 -6.54 -14.68
N GLY A 84 26.22 -7.01 -14.99
CA GLY A 84 25.99 -8.36 -15.54
C GLY A 84 25.64 -8.46 -17.02
N GLY A 85 25.66 -7.37 -17.79
CA GLY A 85 25.08 -7.34 -19.14
C GLY A 85 26.06 -7.26 -20.31
N PRO A 86 25.56 -7.44 -21.55
CA PRO A 86 26.35 -7.47 -22.77
C PRO A 86 26.60 -6.07 -23.37
N TRP A 87 26.72 -5.05 -22.51
CA TRP A 87 26.99 -3.66 -22.90
C TRP A 87 28.49 -3.34 -22.79
N THR A 88 28.91 -2.25 -23.42
CA THR A 88 30.33 -1.88 -23.56
C THR A 88 30.83 -1.13 -22.32
N ASN A 89 30.01 -0.24 -21.79
CA ASN A 89 30.36 0.63 -20.68
C ASN A 89 30.33 -0.12 -19.35
N THR A 90 31.16 0.31 -18.40
CA THR A 90 30.88 0.03 -16.99
C THR A 90 29.96 1.13 -16.46
N TYR A 91 28.84 0.81 -15.84
CA TYR A 91 27.97 1.85 -15.27
C TYR A 91 28.08 1.92 -13.76
N VAL A 92 28.07 3.14 -13.24
CA VAL A 92 28.01 3.42 -11.80
C VAL A 92 26.86 4.36 -11.51
N ALA A 93 25.96 3.91 -10.64
CA ALA A 93 24.85 4.69 -10.10
C ALA A 93 25.20 5.24 -8.72
N GLU A 94 24.90 6.52 -8.49
CA GLU A 94 25.12 7.20 -7.22
C GLU A 94 23.97 8.16 -6.90
N ILE A 95 23.63 8.32 -5.61
CA ILE A 95 22.71 9.35 -5.14
C ILE A 95 23.54 10.42 -4.45
N ASN A 96 23.48 11.65 -4.98
CA ASN A 96 24.14 12.79 -4.36
C ASN A 96 23.48 13.10 -3.01
N SER A 97 24.24 13.10 -1.92
CA SER A 97 23.70 13.26 -0.54
C SER A 97 23.12 14.64 -0.25
N LEU A 98 23.52 15.68 -1.00
CA LEU A 98 23.05 17.05 -0.80
C LEU A 98 21.77 17.34 -1.60
N THR A 99 21.72 16.82 -2.83
CA THR A 99 20.61 17.08 -3.75
C THR A 99 19.62 15.93 -3.82
N SER A 100 19.91 14.77 -3.23
CA SER A 100 19.12 13.54 -3.33
C SER A 100 18.77 13.14 -4.77
N LYS A 101 19.57 13.55 -5.75
CA LYS A 101 19.40 13.21 -7.17
C LYS A 101 20.25 12.00 -7.52
N LEU A 102 19.69 11.10 -8.33
CA LEU A 102 20.43 9.97 -8.89
C LEU A 102 21.23 10.42 -10.11
N SER A 103 22.48 9.98 -10.21
CA SER A 103 23.28 10.01 -11.42
C SER A 103 23.69 8.59 -11.82
N ILE A 104 23.59 8.27 -13.11
CA ILE A 104 24.15 7.05 -13.71
C ILE A 104 25.26 7.50 -14.66
N THR A 105 26.46 7.02 -14.42
CA THR A 105 27.67 7.40 -15.18
C THR A 105 28.18 6.20 -15.95
N ALA A 106 28.41 6.38 -17.25
CA ALA A 106 29.18 5.46 -18.07
C ALA A 106 30.68 5.70 -17.83
N ASN A 107 31.38 4.65 -17.40
CA ASN A 107 32.80 4.60 -17.08
C ASN A 107 33.52 3.57 -17.95
N GLY A 108 34.86 3.68 -17.98
CA GLY A 108 35.76 2.83 -18.75
C GLY A 108 36.59 3.65 -19.74
N ASP A 109 37.75 3.11 -20.14
CA ASP A 109 38.70 3.82 -21.01
C ASP A 109 38.14 4.12 -22.42
N ALA A 110 37.09 3.39 -22.83
CA ALA A 110 36.39 3.56 -24.09
C ALA A 110 34.89 3.84 -23.87
N ALA A 111 34.52 4.51 -22.77
CA ALA A 111 33.13 4.77 -22.45
C ALA A 111 32.44 5.58 -23.57
N VAL A 112 31.31 5.08 -24.05
CA VAL A 112 30.48 5.75 -25.04
C VAL A 112 29.26 6.40 -24.37
N PRO A 113 28.79 7.57 -24.85
CA PRO A 113 27.55 8.14 -24.37
C PRO A 113 26.38 7.15 -24.49
N PHE A 114 25.43 7.23 -23.56
CA PHE A 114 24.25 6.38 -23.55
C PHE A 114 23.01 7.21 -23.28
N ARG A 115 21.84 6.66 -23.58
CA ARG A 115 20.55 7.25 -23.24
C ARG A 115 19.67 6.28 -22.48
N LEU A 116 18.85 6.81 -21.59
CA LEU A 116 17.80 6.07 -20.87
C LEU A 116 16.51 6.15 -21.69
N LEU A 117 15.86 5.02 -21.87
CA LEU A 117 14.70 4.85 -22.74
C LEU A 117 13.42 4.67 -21.91
N PHE A 118 13.06 5.68 -21.13
CA PHE A 118 11.90 5.61 -20.26
C PHE A 118 10.55 5.66 -20.99
N GLN A 119 10.53 6.13 -22.24
CA GLN A 119 9.32 6.28 -23.05
C GLN A 119 9.29 5.34 -24.26
N SER A 120 10.42 5.16 -24.97
CA SER A 120 10.48 4.32 -26.17
C SER A 120 11.04 2.91 -25.95
N GLY A 121 11.53 2.62 -24.73
CA GLY A 121 12.09 1.32 -24.38
C GLY A 121 11.05 0.19 -24.42
N PRO A 122 11.48 -1.07 -24.60
CA PRO A 122 10.59 -2.23 -24.65
C PRO A 122 9.74 -2.41 -23.37
N ASN A 123 10.20 -1.90 -22.23
CA ASN A 123 9.54 -1.98 -20.92
C ASN A 123 9.11 -0.60 -20.42
N ALA A 124 8.88 0.39 -21.30
CA ALA A 124 8.47 1.74 -20.93
C ALA A 124 7.23 1.78 -20.02
N SER A 125 6.30 0.82 -20.16
CA SER A 125 5.11 0.69 -19.30
C SER A 125 5.41 0.28 -17.86
N ALA A 126 6.61 -0.27 -17.60
CA ALA A 126 7.08 -0.71 -16.28
C ALA A 126 8.36 0.04 -15.85
N SER A 127 8.52 1.27 -16.34
CA SER A 127 9.69 2.11 -16.17
C SER A 127 9.88 2.61 -14.73
N LEU A 128 11.14 2.58 -14.27
CA LEU A 128 11.57 3.10 -12.98
C LEU A 128 11.72 4.63 -12.92
N ALA A 129 11.47 5.35 -14.02
CA ALA A 129 11.77 6.78 -14.14
C ALA A 129 11.32 7.62 -12.94
N ASN A 130 10.07 7.44 -12.49
CA ASN A 130 9.50 8.20 -11.38
C ASN A 130 10.23 7.98 -10.05
N ILE A 131 10.61 6.72 -9.75
CA ILE A 131 11.32 6.37 -8.51
C ILE A 131 12.72 6.98 -8.54
N LEU A 132 13.38 6.91 -9.70
CA LEU A 132 14.75 7.40 -9.91
C LEU A 132 14.84 8.93 -10.06
N GLY A 133 13.71 9.64 -10.10
CA GLY A 133 13.67 11.10 -10.20
C GLY A 133 13.81 11.63 -11.64
N PHE A 134 13.50 10.83 -12.65
CA PHE A 134 13.48 11.24 -14.06
C PHE A 134 12.07 11.65 -14.52
N ALA A 135 11.99 12.44 -15.59
CA ALA A 135 10.73 12.96 -16.13
C ALA A 135 9.84 11.91 -16.83
N GLY A 136 10.34 10.69 -17.05
CA GLY A 136 9.62 9.64 -17.81
C GLY A 136 9.74 9.75 -19.34
N GLU A 137 10.53 10.72 -19.82
CA GLU A 137 10.90 10.88 -21.23
C GLU A 137 12.25 10.22 -21.50
N ASP A 138 12.52 9.89 -22.77
CA ASP A 138 13.84 9.41 -23.16
C ASP A 138 14.89 10.50 -22.97
N SER A 139 16.05 10.13 -22.44
CA SER A 139 17.14 11.07 -22.29
C SER A 139 17.95 11.24 -23.58
N PRO A 140 18.65 12.37 -23.78
CA PRO A 140 19.64 12.47 -24.84
C PRO A 140 20.86 11.58 -24.52
N PHE A 141 21.65 11.25 -25.55
CA PHE A 141 22.94 10.58 -25.34
C PHE A 141 23.89 11.45 -24.52
N ALA A 142 24.38 10.91 -23.40
CA ALA A 142 25.37 11.55 -22.54
C ALA A 142 26.19 10.48 -21.79
N LEU A 143 27.39 10.85 -21.32
CA LEU A 143 28.19 9.99 -20.44
C LEU A 143 27.63 9.93 -19.01
N VAL A 144 26.85 10.94 -18.60
CA VAL A 144 26.22 11.03 -17.28
C VAL A 144 24.76 11.36 -17.46
N GLN A 145 23.90 10.56 -16.83
CA GLN A 145 22.45 10.75 -16.81
C GLN A 145 22.03 11.11 -15.38
N THR A 146 21.55 12.34 -15.19
CA THR A 146 21.15 12.84 -13.86
C THR A 146 19.65 13.10 -13.82
N GLY A 147 18.98 12.56 -12.80
CA GLY A 147 17.56 12.80 -12.57
C GLY A 147 17.24 14.29 -12.38
N GLN A 148 16.13 14.76 -12.95
CA GLN A 148 15.70 16.15 -12.79
C GLN A 148 15.15 16.41 -11.38
N ARG A 149 14.62 15.37 -10.72
CA ARG A 149 13.96 15.39 -9.42
C ARG A 149 14.72 14.55 -8.40
N HIS A 150 14.36 14.71 -7.12
CA HIS A 150 14.85 13.85 -6.06
C HIS A 150 14.41 12.40 -6.29
N VAL A 151 15.26 11.45 -5.90
CA VAL A 151 14.87 10.04 -5.80
C VAL A 151 13.75 9.96 -4.78
N ASN A 152 12.59 9.45 -5.20
CA ASN A 152 11.44 9.33 -4.33
C ASN A 152 11.36 7.94 -3.73
N LEU A 153 11.93 7.81 -2.54
CA LEU A 153 11.87 6.61 -1.71
C LEU A 153 10.94 6.76 -0.50
N SER A 154 10.02 7.74 -0.53
CA SER A 154 9.18 8.05 0.64
C SER A 154 8.05 7.03 0.89
N GLY A 155 7.87 6.07 -0.02
CA GLY A 155 6.78 5.11 0.03
C GLY A 155 5.42 5.77 -0.26
N SER A 156 4.34 5.08 0.09
CA SER A 156 2.99 5.62 -0.04
C SER A 156 2.73 6.66 1.04
N LEU A 157 2.26 7.84 0.67
CA LEU A 157 1.89 8.89 1.63
C LEU A 157 0.50 8.68 2.22
N PHE A 158 -0.37 8.02 1.45
CA PHE A 158 -1.74 7.73 1.82
C PHE A 158 -2.08 6.28 1.51
N CYS A 159 -2.91 5.68 2.37
CA CYS A 159 -3.65 4.46 2.06
C CYS A 159 -5.13 4.81 1.88
N ASP A 160 -5.64 4.60 0.69
CA ASP A 160 -7.04 4.83 0.34
C ASP A 160 -7.80 3.50 0.46
N ILE A 161 -8.88 3.52 1.23
CA ILE A 161 -9.76 2.38 1.49
C ILE A 161 -11.01 2.55 0.64
N SER A 162 -11.30 1.60 -0.24
CA SER A 162 -12.56 1.53 -0.97
C SER A 162 -13.33 0.25 -0.64
N ILE A 163 -14.65 0.34 -0.65
CA ILE A 163 -15.57 -0.79 -0.42
C ILE A 163 -16.46 -0.90 -1.65
N GLU A 164 -16.43 -2.05 -2.32
CA GLU A 164 -17.10 -2.23 -3.62
C GLU A 164 -18.61 -2.19 -3.51
N GLU A 165 -19.16 -2.74 -2.43
CA GLU A 165 -20.60 -2.85 -2.21
C GLU A 165 -21.28 -1.51 -1.84
N LEU A 166 -20.51 -0.45 -1.56
CA LEU A 166 -21.07 0.86 -1.21
C LEU A 166 -21.47 1.66 -2.45
N PRO A 167 -22.65 2.30 -2.44
CA PRO A 167 -23.08 3.12 -3.56
C PRO A 167 -22.21 4.39 -3.66
N ARG A 168 -22.04 4.91 -4.88
CA ARG A 168 -21.09 6.01 -5.15
C ARG A 168 -21.38 7.28 -4.35
N ASN A 169 -22.65 7.57 -4.07
CA ASN A 169 -23.07 8.70 -3.23
C ASN A 169 -22.67 8.55 -1.75
N ALA A 170 -22.34 7.33 -1.31
CA ALA A 170 -21.80 7.01 0.01
C ALA A 170 -20.27 6.99 0.05
N THR A 171 -19.60 7.51 -0.97
CA THR A 171 -18.14 7.48 -1.07
C THR A 171 -17.60 8.84 -1.47
N LYS A 172 -16.36 9.12 -1.08
CA LYS A 172 -15.63 10.30 -1.54
C LYS A 172 -14.94 10.00 -2.86
N GLN A 173 -15.15 10.86 -3.85
CA GLN A 173 -14.37 10.80 -5.05
C GLN A 173 -12.99 11.43 -4.80
N VAL A 174 -11.94 10.69 -5.15
CA VAL A 174 -10.57 11.13 -5.01
C VAL A 174 -9.84 10.99 -6.33
N ILE A 175 -9.06 12.02 -6.62
CA ILE A 175 -8.31 12.17 -7.86
C ILE A 175 -6.90 11.63 -7.64
N PHE A 176 -6.41 10.83 -8.58
CA PHE A 176 -5.03 10.35 -8.59
C PHE A 176 -4.40 10.54 -9.97
N ARG A 177 -3.06 10.56 -10.01
CA ARG A 177 -2.30 10.59 -11.27
C ARG A 177 -1.55 9.30 -11.45
N GLN A 178 -1.80 8.63 -12.56
CA GLN A 178 -1.09 7.41 -12.96
C GLN A 178 -0.59 7.57 -14.39
N GLY A 179 0.73 7.46 -14.60
CA GLY A 179 1.34 7.58 -15.94
C GLY A 179 0.98 8.87 -16.68
N GLY A 180 0.90 10.01 -15.95
CA GLY A 180 0.53 11.30 -16.53
C GLY A 180 -0.96 11.49 -16.82
N ARG A 181 -1.81 10.48 -16.61
CA ARG A 181 -3.27 10.56 -16.76
C ARG A 181 -3.95 10.82 -15.43
N MET A 182 -5.01 11.61 -15.45
CA MET A 182 -5.87 11.87 -14.30
C MET A 182 -6.91 10.75 -14.20
N GLY A 183 -6.97 10.10 -13.04
CA GLY A 183 -7.95 9.08 -12.70
C GLY A 183 -8.81 9.50 -11.50
N PHE A 184 -9.95 8.84 -11.33
CA PHE A 184 -10.85 9.04 -10.20
C PHE A 184 -11.19 7.70 -9.56
N ARG A 185 -11.25 7.66 -8.23
CA ARG A 185 -11.74 6.50 -7.47
C ARG A 185 -12.67 6.94 -6.36
N ASN A 186 -13.54 6.03 -5.97
CA ASN A 186 -14.47 6.21 -4.87
C ASN A 186 -13.91 5.51 -3.63
N ILE A 187 -13.71 6.27 -2.57
CA ILE A 187 -13.09 5.78 -1.33
C ILE A 187 -14.00 6.08 -0.14
N VAL A 188 -13.92 5.22 0.87
CA VAL A 188 -14.58 5.44 2.16
C VAL A 188 -13.72 6.34 3.03
N ALA A 189 -12.41 6.09 3.05
CA ALA A 189 -11.45 6.83 3.86
C ALA A 189 -10.08 6.90 3.18
N ARG A 190 -9.36 7.98 3.48
CA ARG A 190 -7.96 8.20 3.12
C ARG A 190 -7.16 8.32 4.41
N ILE A 191 -6.22 7.41 4.62
CA ILE A 191 -5.41 7.33 5.83
C ILE A 191 -4.04 7.95 5.55
N PRO A 192 -3.64 9.03 6.22
CA PRO A 192 -2.29 9.57 6.11
C PRO A 192 -1.29 8.62 6.77
N LEU A 193 -0.21 8.29 6.07
CA LEU A 193 0.91 7.48 6.55
C LEU A 193 2.09 8.40 6.92
N ASP A 194 1.85 9.27 7.89
CA ASP A 194 2.78 10.25 8.48
C ASP A 194 3.69 9.65 9.58
N VAL A 195 3.91 8.34 9.53
CA VAL A 195 4.90 7.64 10.37
C VAL A 195 6.18 7.37 9.58
N ASN A 196 7.23 6.91 10.26
CA ASN A 196 8.40 6.43 9.54
C ASN A 196 8.09 5.08 8.88
N VAL A 197 8.79 4.81 7.80
CA VAL A 197 8.78 3.52 7.12
C VAL A 197 9.03 2.38 8.11
N GLY A 198 8.26 1.29 8.00
CA GLY A 198 8.33 0.13 8.89
C GLY A 198 7.61 0.30 10.23
N GLN A 199 7.07 1.48 10.52
CA GLN A 199 6.20 1.70 11.68
C GLN A 199 4.73 1.51 11.30
N ILE A 200 3.93 1.15 12.31
CA ILE A 200 2.47 1.03 12.18
C ILE A 200 1.83 2.38 12.51
N LYS A 201 1.08 2.93 11.55
CA LYS A 201 0.16 4.04 11.78
C LYS A 201 -1.12 3.49 12.39
N TYR A 202 -1.37 3.86 13.64
CA TYR A 202 -2.70 3.75 14.23
C TYR A 202 -3.46 5.02 13.89
N HIS A 203 -4.64 4.86 13.30
CA HIS A 203 -5.54 5.94 12.98
C HIS A 203 -6.89 5.66 13.63
N ASP A 204 -7.23 6.50 14.60
CA ASP A 204 -8.53 6.54 15.22
C ASP A 204 -9.31 7.70 14.58
N VAL A 205 -10.52 7.42 14.09
CA VAL A 205 -11.33 8.45 13.44
C VAL A 205 -11.99 9.27 14.54
N ASP A 206 -11.45 10.47 14.77
CA ASP A 206 -12.03 11.45 15.69
C ASP A 206 -13.54 11.57 15.47
N GLN A 207 -14.32 11.62 16.56
CA GLN A 207 -15.78 11.64 16.49
C GLN A 207 -16.33 12.80 15.62
N CYS A 208 -15.59 13.92 15.56
CA CYS A 208 -15.91 15.08 14.73
C CYS A 208 -15.65 14.87 13.23
N ASN A 209 -14.82 13.88 12.87
CA ASN A 209 -14.43 13.52 11.51
C ASN A 209 -15.05 12.19 11.04
N LYS A 210 -15.97 11.61 11.83
CA LYS A 210 -16.78 10.44 11.43
C LYS A 210 -17.62 10.82 10.21
N LEU A 211 -17.10 10.52 9.03
CA LEU A 211 -17.90 10.54 7.81
C LEU A 211 -18.83 9.35 7.85
N THR A 212 -20.02 9.60 8.40
CA THR A 212 -21.11 8.64 8.27
C THR A 212 -21.64 8.78 6.86
N ASN A 213 -21.23 7.86 5.99
CA ASN A 213 -21.73 7.82 4.63
C ASN A 213 -23.12 7.18 4.66
N TYR A 214 -24.16 8.02 4.68
CA TYR A 214 -25.53 7.52 4.62
C TYR A 214 -25.96 7.20 3.20
N PHE A 215 -26.69 6.11 3.02
CA PHE A 215 -27.23 5.68 1.73
C PHE A 215 -28.57 4.97 1.87
N GLU A 216 -29.20 4.71 0.72
CA GLU A 216 -30.45 3.96 0.66
C GLU A 216 -30.28 2.57 1.26
N PRO A 217 -31.25 2.07 2.04
CA PRO A 217 -31.16 0.78 2.71
C PRO A 217 -30.72 -0.32 1.76
N THR A 218 -29.57 -0.93 2.06
CA THR A 218 -28.96 -1.97 1.24
C THR A 218 -28.72 -3.22 2.06
N LYS A 219 -28.76 -4.38 1.40
CA LYS A 219 -28.38 -5.65 2.00
C LYS A 219 -26.86 -5.81 1.88
N LEU A 220 -26.18 -6.05 3.00
CA LEU A 220 -24.76 -6.35 3.03
C LEU A 220 -24.56 -7.83 3.38
N ASP A 221 -24.23 -8.64 2.39
CA ASP A 221 -23.88 -10.06 2.54
C ASP A 221 -22.37 -10.33 2.41
N ARG A 222 -21.63 -9.38 1.84
CA ARG A 222 -20.18 -9.38 1.73
C ARG A 222 -19.63 -7.96 1.85
N LEU A 223 -18.38 -7.85 2.30
CA LEU A 223 -17.63 -6.59 2.32
C LEU A 223 -16.28 -6.79 1.60
N THR A 224 -16.18 -6.27 0.39
CA THR A 224 -14.94 -6.32 -0.41
C THR A 224 -14.17 -5.03 -0.21
N VAL A 225 -13.11 -5.10 0.61
CA VAL A 225 -12.25 -3.97 0.92
C VAL A 225 -11.03 -3.97 0.01
N SER A 226 -10.83 -2.90 -0.74
CA SER A 226 -9.64 -2.68 -1.56
C SER A 226 -8.80 -1.55 -0.98
N LEU A 227 -7.49 -1.80 -0.90
CA LEU A 227 -6.51 -0.84 -0.39
C LEU A 227 -5.63 -0.36 -1.54
N THR A 228 -5.49 0.95 -1.68
CA THR A 228 -4.68 1.54 -2.75
C THR A 228 -3.81 2.67 -2.24
N ASN A 229 -2.62 2.86 -2.81
CA ASN A 229 -1.75 3.97 -2.47
C ASN A 229 -2.21 5.29 -3.12
N ASP A 230 -1.48 6.37 -2.84
CA ASP A 230 -1.70 7.71 -3.39
C ASP A 230 -1.60 7.79 -4.92
N GLN A 231 -1.03 6.78 -5.58
CA GLN A 231 -0.87 6.71 -7.03
C GLN A 231 -1.97 5.91 -7.76
N GLY A 232 -2.93 5.32 -7.04
CA GLY A 232 -3.93 4.44 -7.68
C GLY A 232 -3.60 2.96 -7.65
N LEU A 233 -2.41 2.58 -7.19
CA LEU A 233 -1.92 1.21 -7.23
C LEU A 233 -2.34 0.44 -5.97
N PRO A 234 -2.42 -0.90 -6.01
CA PRO A 234 -2.67 -1.71 -4.83
C PRO A 234 -1.69 -1.38 -3.70
N TYR A 235 -2.22 -1.22 -2.48
CA TYR A 235 -1.38 -1.02 -1.30
C TYR A 235 -0.80 -2.37 -0.87
N LEU A 236 0.52 -2.43 -0.71
CA LEU A 236 1.24 -3.64 -0.32
C LEU A 236 1.88 -3.41 1.05
N PRO A 237 1.44 -4.12 2.10
CA PRO A 237 1.93 -3.90 3.46
C PRO A 237 3.25 -4.64 3.76
N ASP A 238 3.97 -5.11 2.74
CA ASP A 238 5.27 -5.79 2.87
C ASP A 238 5.26 -7.04 3.78
N GLY A 239 4.17 -7.79 3.75
CA GLY A 239 3.98 -8.98 4.59
C GLY A 239 3.66 -8.65 6.06
N LEU A 240 3.47 -7.37 6.40
CA LEU A 240 2.96 -6.97 7.70
C LEU A 240 1.42 -6.98 7.69
N ASP A 241 0.84 -7.32 8.83
CA ASP A 241 -0.61 -7.36 8.99
C ASP A 241 -1.21 -5.95 9.09
N HIS A 242 -2.48 -5.83 8.75
CA HIS A 242 -3.26 -4.61 8.92
C HIS A 242 -4.62 -4.93 9.54
N SER A 243 -5.18 -3.93 10.23
CA SER A 243 -6.49 -4.03 10.89
C SER A 243 -7.36 -2.86 10.48
N ILE A 244 -8.63 -3.14 10.22
CA ILE A 244 -9.63 -2.13 9.86
C ILE A 244 -10.91 -2.45 10.63
N MET A 245 -11.48 -1.43 11.26
CA MET A 245 -12.71 -1.55 12.04
C MET A 245 -13.76 -0.58 11.51
N PHE A 246 -14.91 -1.13 11.16
CA PHE A 246 -16.06 -0.36 10.68
C PHE A 246 -17.22 -0.43 11.68
N GLU A 247 -18.01 0.63 11.73
CA GLU A 247 -19.32 0.67 12.37
C GLU A 247 -20.38 0.67 11.28
N VAL A 248 -21.38 -0.21 11.43
CA VAL A 248 -22.49 -0.35 10.49
C VAL A 248 -23.76 0.18 11.14
N THR A 249 -24.45 1.08 10.44
CA THR A 249 -25.74 1.65 10.87
C THR A 249 -26.87 0.96 10.12
N GLN A 250 -27.82 0.40 10.87
CA GLN A 250 -29.03 -0.23 10.32
C GLN A 250 -30.26 0.61 10.64
N LEU A 251 -31.28 0.53 9.77
CA LEU A 251 -32.62 0.91 10.19
C LEU A 251 -33.12 -0.15 11.16
N GLY A 252 -33.42 0.27 12.40
CA GLY A 252 -34.10 -0.60 13.35
C GLY A 252 -35.39 -1.14 12.73
N ARG A 253 -35.71 -2.42 13.00
CA ARG A 253 -36.95 -3.04 12.52
C ARG A 253 -38.12 -2.11 12.79
N THR A 254 -38.72 -1.55 11.75
CA THR A 254 -39.99 -0.85 11.87
C THR A 254 -41.01 -1.92 12.20
N TRP A 255 -41.38 -2.03 13.47
CA TRP A 255 -42.61 -2.70 13.83
C TRP A 255 -43.73 -1.88 13.20
N THR A 256 -44.21 -2.31 12.04
CA THR A 256 -45.57 -2.00 11.61
C THR A 256 -46.47 -2.63 12.66
N ARG A 257 -46.76 -1.88 13.73
CA ARG A 257 -47.97 -2.13 14.50
C ARG A 257 -49.08 -2.02 13.47
N GLU A 258 -49.68 -3.15 13.11
CA GLU A 258 -51.05 -3.11 12.58
C GLU A 258 -51.82 -2.11 13.43
N PRO A 259 -52.60 -1.19 12.83
CA PRO A 259 -53.36 -0.22 13.59
C PRO A 259 -54.35 -0.96 14.49
N LYS A 260 -53.94 -1.26 15.73
CA LYS A 260 -54.86 -1.62 16.80
C LYS A 260 -55.79 -0.44 16.94
N LYS A 261 -57.07 -0.68 16.66
CA LYS A 261 -58.17 0.25 16.91
C LYS A 261 -57.90 0.99 18.22
N ARG A 262 -57.86 2.32 18.11
CA ARG A 262 -57.55 3.30 19.15
C ARG A 262 -58.05 2.87 20.54
N GLN A 263 -57.13 2.69 21.47
CA GLN A 263 -57.38 2.96 22.88
C GLN A 263 -56.12 3.56 23.51
N GLY A 264 -56.28 4.75 24.10
CA GLY A 264 -55.42 5.30 25.15
C GLY A 264 -54.06 5.82 24.72
N VAL A 265 -53.92 7.15 24.78
CA VAL A 265 -52.67 7.90 24.63
C VAL A 265 -51.61 7.43 25.64
N GLN A 266 -50.45 6.98 25.15
CA GLN A 266 -49.17 7.11 25.85
C GLN A 266 -48.06 7.40 24.82
N SER A 267 -47.32 8.47 25.04
CA SER A 267 -46.20 8.93 24.23
C SER A 267 -45.03 7.94 24.32
N SER A 268 -44.78 7.18 23.25
CA SER A 268 -43.57 6.38 23.11
C SER A 268 -42.51 7.16 22.32
N SER A 269 -41.35 7.35 22.92
CA SER A 269 -40.15 7.90 22.27
C SER A 269 -39.72 7.05 21.07
N LEU A 270 -39.19 7.71 20.04
CA LEU A 270 -38.58 7.07 18.87
C LEU A 270 -37.48 6.09 19.30
N PRO A 271 -37.39 4.89 18.70
CA PRO A 271 -36.31 3.96 18.98
C PRO A 271 -34.98 4.50 18.45
N SER A 272 -33.95 4.40 19.27
CA SER A 272 -32.57 4.73 18.92
C SER A 272 -32.04 3.76 17.86
N PRO A 273 -31.22 4.21 16.90
CA PRO A 273 -30.53 3.32 15.96
C PRO A 273 -29.66 2.30 16.72
N SER A 274 -29.62 1.06 16.23
CA SER A 274 -28.69 0.02 16.70
C SER A 274 -27.36 0.15 15.96
N GLN A 275 -26.25 0.08 16.70
CA GLN A 275 -24.89 0.11 16.17
C GLN A 275 -24.23 -1.27 16.36
N GLU A 276 -23.66 -1.82 15.29
CA GLU A 276 -22.82 -3.02 15.34
C GLU A 276 -21.40 -2.66 14.90
N VAL A 277 -20.40 -3.18 15.62
CA VAL A 277 -18.98 -2.98 15.32
C VAL A 277 -18.44 -4.21 14.60
N LEU A 278 -17.92 -4.01 13.40
CA LEU A 278 -17.33 -5.03 12.56
C LEU A 278 -15.80 -4.93 12.61
N HIS A 279 -15.15 -5.99 13.08
CA HIS A 279 -13.69 -6.08 13.12
C HIS A 279 -13.19 -6.89 11.93
N VAL A 280 -12.32 -6.28 11.11
CA VAL A 280 -11.72 -6.92 9.94
C VAL A 280 -10.21 -7.02 10.15
N THR A 281 -9.70 -8.25 10.19
CA THR A 281 -8.26 -8.53 10.28
C THR A 281 -7.86 -9.33 9.05
N ALA A 282 -6.92 -8.80 8.27
CA ALA A 282 -6.27 -9.53 7.19
C ALA A 282 -4.87 -9.90 7.62
N GLU A 283 -4.57 -11.21 7.60
CA GLU A 283 -3.19 -11.67 7.64
C GLU A 283 -2.55 -11.45 6.26
N GLY A 284 -1.33 -10.92 6.24
CA GLY A 284 -0.54 -10.85 5.01
C GLY A 284 -0.33 -12.24 4.40
N PRO A 285 -0.06 -12.35 3.09
CA PRO A 285 0.28 -13.63 2.47
C PRO A 285 1.52 -14.20 3.18
N ARG A 286 1.33 -15.24 3.99
CA ARG A 286 2.45 -15.97 4.61
C ARG A 286 3.28 -16.58 3.49
N ASP A 287 4.51 -16.10 3.33
CA ASP A 287 5.49 -16.70 2.46
C ASP A 287 5.75 -18.14 2.95
N ARG A 288 5.16 -19.12 2.25
CA ARG A 288 5.20 -20.54 2.63
C ARG A 288 6.60 -21.16 2.49
N THR A 289 7.61 -20.39 2.11
CA THR A 289 9.00 -20.86 1.97
C THR A 289 9.79 -20.89 3.28
N ARG A 290 9.26 -20.34 4.38
CA ARG A 290 9.88 -20.49 5.71
C ARG A 290 9.11 -21.51 6.54
N ALA A 291 9.66 -22.71 6.65
CA ALA A 291 9.18 -23.74 7.56
C ALA A 291 9.13 -23.19 9.01
N PRO A 292 8.02 -23.32 9.73
CA PRO A 292 7.97 -22.94 11.14
C PRO A 292 8.68 -24.02 11.96
N ILE A 293 9.72 -23.63 12.69
CA ILE A 293 10.21 -24.40 13.84
C ILE A 293 9.11 -24.31 14.90
N VAL A 294 8.37 -25.41 15.04
CA VAL A 294 7.36 -25.58 16.08
C VAL A 294 8.07 -25.74 17.43
N ALA A 295 7.98 -24.73 18.30
CA ALA A 295 8.17 -24.90 19.73
C ALA A 295 6.81 -24.73 20.40
N ALA A 296 6.17 -25.85 20.70
CA ALA A 296 4.98 -25.90 21.53
C ALA A 296 5.36 -25.66 22.99
N ALA A 297 4.67 -24.74 23.65
CA ALA A 297 4.53 -24.76 25.11
C ALA A 297 3.15 -24.23 25.48
N ALA A 298 2.38 -25.11 26.09
CA ALA A 298 1.00 -24.90 26.51
C ALA A 298 0.89 -24.15 27.85
N PHE A 299 -0.29 -23.59 28.05
CA PHE A 299 -0.82 -22.81 29.17
C PHE A 299 -0.77 -23.49 30.56
N LEU A 300 -0.94 -22.61 31.57
CA LEU A 300 -1.28 -22.75 33.02
C LEU A 300 -0.10 -22.26 33.89
N GLY A 301 -0.19 -21.32 34.83
CA GLY A 301 -1.30 -20.66 35.50
C GLY A 301 -0.86 -20.40 36.97
N LEU A 302 -1.12 -19.18 37.47
CA LEU A 302 -1.09 -18.73 38.88
C LEU A 302 0.25 -18.46 39.59
N GLY A 303 0.41 -17.19 39.99
CA GLY A 303 0.70 -16.81 41.38
C GLY A 303 2.16 -16.63 41.79
N GLY A 304 2.46 -15.48 42.42
CA GLY A 304 3.55 -15.43 43.41
C GLY A 304 4.53 -14.27 43.28
N ALA A 305 4.28 -13.24 44.06
CA ALA A 305 5.15 -12.20 44.59
C ALA A 305 6.69 -12.41 44.58
N ALA A 306 7.36 -11.29 44.29
CA ALA A 306 8.46 -10.69 45.08
C ALA A 306 9.90 -11.24 44.98
N TYR A 307 10.79 -10.24 44.88
CA TYR A 307 12.09 -10.08 45.56
C TYR A 307 13.39 -10.58 44.86
N TYR A 308 14.19 -9.57 44.50
CA TYR A 308 15.61 -9.37 44.86
C TYR A 308 16.77 -9.87 43.94
N LEU A 309 17.69 -8.91 43.71
CA LEU A 309 19.15 -8.99 43.50
C LEU A 309 19.67 -9.23 42.07
N LEU A 310 20.29 -8.21 41.45
CA LEU A 310 21.72 -7.81 41.54
C LEU A 310 22.69 -8.83 40.92
N GLY A 311 23.49 -8.36 39.96
CA GLY A 311 24.71 -9.04 39.53
C GLY A 311 25.06 -8.78 38.06
N LYS A 312 25.68 -7.63 37.76
CA LYS A 312 27.11 -7.50 37.41
C LYS A 312 27.44 -7.86 35.95
N GLU A 313 27.80 -6.82 35.20
CA GLU A 313 28.73 -6.89 34.06
C GLU A 313 30.06 -7.53 34.47
N PRO A 314 30.77 -8.17 33.51
CA PRO A 314 32.21 -8.13 33.49
C PRO A 314 32.73 -7.37 32.26
N LYS A 315 33.62 -6.43 32.57
CA LYS A 315 34.60 -5.84 31.66
C LYS A 315 35.61 -6.89 31.17
N GLU A 316 36.08 -6.65 29.95
CA GLU A 316 37.45 -6.83 29.41
C GLU A 316 38.19 -8.16 29.61
N ALA A 317 38.64 -8.76 28.49
CA ALA A 317 40.06 -8.92 28.19
C ALA A 317 40.29 -9.49 26.77
N LEU A 318 41.32 -8.91 26.11
CA LEU A 318 41.95 -9.21 24.79
C LEU A 318 41.33 -8.56 23.54
#